data_AF-A0AAD8PNN8-F1
#
_entry.id   AF-A0AAD8PNN8-F1
#
_cell.length_a   1.000
_cell.length_b   1.000
_cell.length_c   1.000
_cell.angle_alpha   90.00
_cell.angle_beta   90.00
_cell.angle_gamma   90.00
#
_symmetry.space_group_name_H-M   'P 1'
#
loop_
_entity.id
_entity.type
_entity.pdbx_description
1 polymer ?
#
loop_
_entity_poly.entity_id
_entity_poly.type
_entity_poly.pdbx_seq_one_letter_code
_entity_poly.pdbx_strand_id
1 'polypeptide(L)'
;MVRFLSIASLKGVLLVLGAAKVSEAGFLSDGCGFMGDGPEFTLRGDGSITTYCNDKVCSTVTFTVINLNDCITNVYGDLQPKAEGYYGNFWQSCKDCRIEGSDIVCQCAKGDGSFKESSLNVDDIVYNWNGYLSCHGQISNCYPMRWSCKGANWWPGGWRPTIVDTPCDIWQAAMMPPANLTLPPGLTLSTDLVRRKGVARA
;
A
#
# COMPACT_ATOMS: atom_id res chain seq x y z
N MET A 1 -43.32 3.79 65.29
CA MET A 1 -43.12 2.70 64.32
C MET A 1 -42.89 3.30 62.95
N VAL A 2 -41.67 3.30 62.42
CA VAL A 2 -41.42 3.29 60.96
C VAL A 2 -40.13 2.50 60.73
N ARG A 3 -40.20 1.60 59.76
CA ARG A 3 -39.28 0.51 59.43
C ARG A 3 -37.99 1.00 58.74
N PHE A 4 -36.91 0.26 58.97
CA PHE A 4 -35.71 0.23 58.14
C PHE A 4 -36.04 -0.25 56.72
N LEU A 5 -35.44 0.38 55.70
CA LEU A 5 -35.32 -0.19 54.37
C LEU A 5 -33.85 -0.13 53.92
N SER A 6 -33.44 -1.27 53.37
CA SER A 6 -32.09 -1.74 53.10
C SER A 6 -31.42 -1.06 51.91
N ILE A 7 -30.12 -0.77 52.01
CA ILE A 7 -29.30 -0.26 50.91
C ILE A 7 -28.82 -1.48 50.08
N ALA A 8 -29.41 -1.68 48.91
CA ALA A 8 -28.93 -2.69 47.96
C ALA A 8 -27.69 -2.18 47.23
N SER A 9 -26.61 -2.96 47.32
CA SER A 9 -25.31 -2.73 46.70
C SER A 9 -25.40 -2.80 45.16
N LEU A 10 -25.23 -1.67 44.47
CA LEU A 10 -25.03 -1.64 43.02
C LEU A 10 -23.60 -2.15 42.72
N LYS A 11 -23.48 -3.42 42.29
CA LYS A 11 -22.25 -3.92 41.69
C LYS A 11 -22.07 -3.21 40.35
N GLY A 12 -21.08 -2.33 40.28
CA GLY A 12 -20.67 -1.64 39.06
C GLY A 12 -20.24 -2.65 37.99
N VAL A 13 -20.91 -2.60 36.85
CA VAL A 13 -20.47 -3.25 35.62
C VAL A 13 -19.35 -2.38 35.04
N LEU A 14 -18.11 -2.85 35.13
CA LEU A 14 -17.01 -2.30 34.34
C LEU A 14 -17.21 -2.72 32.88
N LEU A 15 -17.61 -1.78 32.03
CA LEU A 15 -17.54 -1.93 30.58
C LEU A 15 -16.08 -1.85 30.16
N VAL A 16 -15.48 -2.99 29.82
CA VAL A 16 -14.18 -3.05 29.14
C VAL A 16 -14.41 -2.64 27.69
N LEU A 17 -14.17 -1.38 27.37
CA LEU A 17 -14.06 -0.92 25.98
C LEU A 17 -12.74 -1.47 25.43
N GLY A 18 -12.80 -2.61 24.74
CA GLY A 18 -11.70 -3.06 23.91
C GLY A 18 -11.39 -1.99 22.87
N ALA A 19 -10.14 -1.52 22.81
CA ALA A 19 -9.68 -0.67 21.73
C ALA A 19 -9.77 -1.47 20.42
N ALA A 20 -10.85 -1.26 19.66
CA ALA A 20 -10.90 -1.74 18.30
C ALA A 20 -9.76 -1.06 17.54
N LYS A 21 -8.77 -1.85 17.10
CA LYS A 21 -7.76 -1.36 16.16
C LYS A 21 -8.51 -0.97 14.90
N VAL A 22 -8.59 0.32 14.62
CA VAL A 22 -9.08 0.80 13.33
C VAL A 22 -8.07 0.31 12.31
N SER A 23 -8.44 -0.68 11.49
CA SER A 23 -7.65 -1.05 10.33
C SER A 23 -7.73 0.09 9.33
N GLU A 24 -6.58 0.62 8.92
CA GLU A 24 -6.54 1.55 7.79
C GLU A 24 -7.10 0.84 6.55
N ALA A 25 -7.82 1.57 5.70
CA ALA A 25 -8.36 1.00 4.47
C ALA A 25 -7.20 0.62 3.53
N GLY A 26 -7.32 -0.55 2.90
CA GLY A 26 -6.37 -1.00 1.89
C GLY A 26 -6.35 -0.07 0.67
N PHE A 27 -5.21 0.00 -0.02
CA PHE A 27 -5.00 0.91 -1.14
C PHE A 27 -6.06 0.81 -2.25
N LEU A 28 -6.54 -0.40 -2.56
CA LEU A 28 -7.57 -0.65 -3.57
C LEU A 28 -8.93 -0.12 -3.14
N SER A 29 -9.27 -0.31 -1.86
CA SER A 29 -10.47 0.28 -1.27
C SER A 29 -10.39 1.80 -1.07
N ASP A 30 -9.21 2.39 -1.30
CA ASP A 30 -8.88 3.77 -0.98
C ASP A 30 -8.41 4.57 -2.21
N GLY A 31 -8.97 4.25 -3.38
CA GLY A 31 -8.79 5.05 -4.59
C GLY A 31 -7.46 4.82 -5.30
N CYS A 32 -6.84 3.67 -5.11
CA CYS A 32 -5.82 3.15 -6.02
C CYS A 32 -6.40 2.07 -6.93
N GLY A 33 -5.78 1.87 -8.09
CA GLY A 33 -6.19 0.82 -9.02
C GLY A 33 -6.07 1.23 -10.48
N PHE A 34 -5.91 0.25 -11.37
CA PHE A 34 -6.24 0.42 -12.79
C PHE A 34 -7.75 0.27 -12.97
N MET A 35 -8.43 1.29 -13.53
CA MET A 35 -9.86 1.21 -13.81
C MET A 35 -10.12 0.40 -15.10
N GLY A 36 -10.66 -0.82 -14.96
CA GLY A 36 -11.19 -1.67 -16.05
C GLY A 36 -10.47 -3.02 -16.26
N ASP A 37 -11.25 -4.11 -16.36
CA ASP A 37 -10.98 -5.52 -16.78
C ASP A 37 -9.53 -6.06 -16.77
N GLY A 38 -8.73 -5.68 -15.78
CA GLY A 38 -7.35 -6.12 -15.59
C GLY A 38 -6.99 -6.17 -14.09
N PRO A 39 -5.78 -6.62 -13.74
CA PRO A 39 -5.33 -6.60 -12.35
C PRO A 39 -5.24 -5.16 -11.85
N GLU A 40 -5.73 -4.89 -10.65
CA GLU A 40 -5.83 -3.54 -10.08
C GLU A 40 -4.44 -2.88 -9.86
N PHE A 41 -3.38 -3.69 -9.86
CA PHE A 41 -1.98 -3.27 -9.81
C PHE A 41 -1.10 -4.27 -10.55
N THR A 42 0.16 -3.90 -10.82
CA THR A 42 1.13 -4.78 -11.50
C THR A 42 2.21 -5.20 -10.53
N LEU A 43 2.46 -6.52 -10.43
CA LEU A 43 3.65 -7.07 -9.78
C LEU A 43 4.83 -7.10 -10.76
N ARG A 44 5.97 -6.58 -10.33
CA ARG A 44 7.21 -6.52 -11.11
C ARG A 44 8.15 -7.68 -10.81
N GLY A 45 9.11 -7.88 -11.71
CA GLY A 45 10.16 -8.90 -11.62
C GLY A 45 11.18 -8.72 -10.48
N ASP A 46 11.04 -7.68 -9.66
CA ASP A 46 11.88 -7.37 -8.50
C ASP A 46 11.10 -7.41 -7.17
N GLY A 47 9.82 -7.82 -7.20
CA GLY A 47 8.96 -7.85 -6.02
C GLY A 47 8.37 -6.51 -5.63
N SER A 48 8.49 -5.47 -6.48
CA SER A 48 7.72 -4.24 -6.31
C SER A 48 6.37 -4.30 -7.00
N ILE A 49 5.43 -3.47 -6.55
CA ILE A 49 4.14 -3.27 -7.21
C ILE A 49 4.00 -1.84 -7.70
N THR A 50 3.21 -1.66 -8.76
CA THR A 50 2.89 -0.37 -9.33
C THR A 50 1.40 -0.22 -9.60
N THR A 51 0.85 0.96 -9.35
CA THR A 51 -0.52 1.32 -9.77
C THR A 51 -0.68 2.84 -9.83
N TYR A 52 -1.88 3.30 -10.13
CA TYR A 52 -2.30 4.69 -9.97
C TYR A 52 -3.06 4.87 -8.67
N CYS A 53 -2.83 5.97 -7.97
CA CYS A 53 -3.51 6.32 -6.73
C CYS A 53 -4.03 7.75 -6.77
N ASN A 54 -5.21 7.94 -6.21
CA ASN A 54 -5.79 9.26 -5.98
C ASN A 54 -4.99 9.97 -4.89
N ASP A 55 -4.39 11.10 -5.25
CA ASP A 55 -3.89 12.09 -4.32
C ASP A 55 -5.07 12.90 -3.76
N LYS A 56 -5.35 12.67 -2.47
CA LYS A 56 -6.43 13.31 -1.72
C LYS A 56 -6.14 14.74 -1.30
N VAL A 57 -4.91 15.23 -1.53
CA VAL A 57 -4.48 16.58 -1.14
C VAL A 57 -4.70 17.58 -2.27
N CYS A 58 -4.24 17.26 -3.49
CA CYS A 58 -4.40 18.13 -4.65
C CYS A 58 -5.45 17.64 -5.65
N SER A 59 -6.20 16.59 -5.30
CA SER A 59 -7.24 16.00 -6.17
C SER A 59 -6.67 15.60 -7.54
N THR A 60 -5.50 14.95 -7.51
CA THR A 60 -4.86 14.42 -8.72
C THR A 60 -4.79 12.91 -8.67
N VAL A 61 -4.44 12.28 -9.80
CA VAL A 61 -4.06 10.87 -9.86
C VAL A 61 -2.57 10.80 -10.15
N THR A 62 -1.84 10.01 -9.37
CA THR A 62 -0.41 9.79 -9.55
C THR A 62 -0.10 8.32 -9.78
N PHE A 63 0.98 8.06 -10.51
CA PHE A 63 1.58 6.74 -10.63
C PHE A 63 2.51 6.55 -9.44
N THR A 64 2.43 5.39 -8.80
CA THR A 64 3.17 5.10 -7.58
C THR A 64 3.69 3.68 -7.60
N VAL A 65 4.77 3.48 -6.83
CA VAL A 65 5.55 2.25 -6.75
C VAL A 65 5.82 1.97 -5.28
N ILE A 66 5.81 0.71 -4.87
CA ILE A 66 6.38 0.30 -3.58
C ILE A 66 7.07 -1.05 -3.73
N ASN A 67 8.21 -1.22 -3.07
CA ASN A 67 8.90 -2.51 -3.00
C ASN A 67 8.27 -3.38 -1.92
N LEU A 68 7.56 -4.46 -2.29
CA LEU A 68 6.96 -5.33 -1.28
C LEU A 68 8.02 -6.06 -0.45
N ASN A 69 9.28 -6.12 -0.89
CA ASN A 69 10.36 -6.63 -0.04
C ASN A 69 10.52 -5.83 1.25
N ASP A 70 10.01 -4.61 1.35
CA ASP A 70 9.99 -3.82 2.58
C ASP A 70 8.69 -4.00 3.39
N CYS A 71 7.66 -4.60 2.80
CA CYS A 71 6.34 -4.81 3.40
C CYS A 71 6.06 -6.25 3.83
N ILE A 72 6.65 -7.22 3.13
CA ILE A 72 6.35 -8.65 3.31
C ILE A 72 7.63 -9.46 3.42
N THR A 73 7.51 -10.62 4.03
CA THR A 73 8.61 -11.58 4.18
C THR A 73 8.09 -13.00 4.02
N ASN A 74 9.01 -13.93 3.74
CA ASN A 74 8.75 -15.36 3.77
C ASN A 74 9.20 -15.91 5.14
N VAL A 75 8.29 -16.57 5.85
CA VAL A 75 8.55 -17.25 7.12
C VAL A 75 8.26 -18.74 6.94
N TYR A 76 9.31 -19.54 6.74
CA TYR A 76 9.20 -21.00 6.57
C TYR A 76 8.20 -21.46 5.50
N GLY A 77 8.10 -20.73 4.39
CA GLY A 77 7.19 -21.01 3.28
C GLY A 77 5.87 -20.27 3.34
N ASP A 78 5.63 -19.45 4.38
CA ASP A 78 4.43 -18.62 4.53
C ASP A 78 4.77 -17.15 4.28
N LEU A 79 4.08 -16.52 3.34
CA LEU A 79 4.10 -15.07 3.15
C LEU A 79 3.42 -14.41 4.34
N GLN A 80 4.09 -13.43 4.92
CA GLN A 80 3.59 -12.69 6.07
C GLN A 80 3.89 -11.19 5.92
N PRO A 81 3.02 -10.32 6.47
CA PRO A 81 3.37 -8.92 6.70
C PRO A 81 4.66 -8.85 7.51
N LYS A 82 5.54 -7.94 7.14
CA LYS A 82 6.79 -7.75 7.86
C LYS A 82 6.50 -7.06 9.19
N ALA A 83 6.81 -7.74 10.29
CA ALA A 83 6.78 -7.10 11.61
C ALA A 83 7.92 -6.08 11.72
N GLU A 84 7.72 -5.05 12.56
CA GLU A 84 8.74 -4.03 12.79
C GLU A 84 10.06 -4.67 13.25
N GLY A 85 11.18 -4.28 12.62
CA GLY A 85 12.50 -4.84 12.91
C GLY A 85 12.80 -6.20 12.29
N TYR A 86 11.87 -6.81 11.54
CA TYR A 86 12.15 -8.04 10.79
C TYR A 86 12.81 -7.72 9.45
N TYR A 87 13.83 -8.49 9.12
CA TYR A 87 14.54 -8.41 7.84
C TYR A 87 14.21 -9.63 7.00
N GLY A 88 14.31 -9.48 5.68
CA GLY A 88 13.98 -10.55 4.75
C GLY A 88 13.43 -9.97 3.46
N ASN A 89 13.81 -10.58 2.35
CA ASN A 89 13.32 -10.26 1.03
C ASN A 89 12.56 -11.49 0.55
N PHE A 90 11.22 -11.40 0.50
CA PHE A 90 10.41 -12.54 0.07
C PHE A 90 10.77 -12.94 -1.37
N TRP A 91 11.05 -11.97 -2.24
CA TRP A 91 11.39 -12.19 -3.65
C TRP A 91 12.67 -13.03 -3.86
N GLN A 92 13.60 -13.01 -2.90
CA GLN A 92 14.80 -13.84 -2.93
C GLN A 92 14.54 -15.32 -2.60
N SER A 93 13.46 -15.60 -1.86
CA SER A 93 13.16 -16.95 -1.34
C SER A 93 11.82 -17.50 -1.81
N CYS A 94 11.11 -16.76 -2.64
CA CYS A 94 9.89 -17.15 -3.31
C CYS A 94 10.08 -17.07 -4.83
N LYS A 95 9.31 -17.87 -5.57
CA LYS A 95 9.32 -17.93 -7.03
C LYS A 95 7.90 -18.08 -7.56
N ASP A 96 7.76 -17.98 -8.88
CA ASP A 96 6.49 -18.17 -9.60
C ASP A 96 5.37 -17.28 -9.03
N CYS A 97 5.75 -16.07 -8.59
CA CYS A 97 4.85 -15.11 -7.99
C CYS A 97 3.94 -14.47 -9.03
N ARG A 98 2.65 -14.37 -8.70
CA ARG A 98 1.60 -13.80 -9.54
C ARG A 98 0.57 -13.06 -8.68
N ILE A 99 -0.26 -12.24 -9.33
CA ILE A 99 -1.38 -11.56 -8.69
C ILE A 99 -2.68 -12.26 -9.06
N GLU A 100 -3.49 -12.55 -8.04
CA GLU A 100 -4.85 -13.06 -8.17
C GLU A 100 -5.79 -12.14 -7.38
N GLY A 101 -6.46 -11.20 -8.07
CA GLY A 101 -7.22 -10.14 -7.39
C GLY A 101 -6.30 -9.21 -6.61
N SER A 102 -6.49 -9.15 -5.28
CA SER A 102 -5.62 -8.40 -4.36
C SER A 102 -4.53 -9.25 -3.71
N ASP A 103 -4.54 -10.56 -3.92
CA ASP A 103 -3.57 -11.49 -3.36
C ASP A 103 -2.31 -11.56 -4.23
N ILE A 104 -1.15 -11.55 -3.57
CA ILE A 104 0.08 -12.07 -4.15
C ILE A 104 0.19 -13.56 -3.80
N VAL A 105 0.32 -14.40 -4.83
CA VAL A 105 0.44 -15.86 -4.69
C VAL A 105 1.81 -16.27 -5.21
N CYS A 106 2.59 -16.97 -4.38
CA CYS A 106 3.95 -17.40 -4.68
C CYS A 106 4.22 -18.84 -4.23
N GLN A 107 5.24 -19.46 -4.81
CA GLN A 107 5.89 -20.66 -4.26
C GLN A 107 7.07 -20.22 -3.38
N CYS A 108 6.97 -20.37 -2.07
CA CYS A 108 7.97 -19.90 -1.10
C CYS A 108 8.77 -21.04 -0.48
N ALA A 109 10.07 -20.83 -0.33
CA ALA A 109 10.98 -21.82 0.24
C ALA A 109 10.71 -22.02 1.74
N LYS A 110 10.62 -23.29 2.13
CA LYS A 110 10.59 -23.75 3.52
C LYS A 110 12.02 -23.90 4.05
N GLY A 111 12.14 -24.10 5.37
CA GLY A 111 13.43 -24.35 6.02
C GLY A 111 14.13 -25.65 5.59
N ASP A 112 13.39 -26.60 5.01
CA ASP A 112 13.92 -27.86 4.45
C ASP A 112 14.37 -27.76 2.98
N GLY A 113 14.30 -26.55 2.39
CA GLY A 113 14.69 -26.29 1.00
C GLY A 113 13.62 -26.63 -0.04
N SER A 114 12.51 -27.26 0.34
CA SER A 114 11.37 -27.47 -0.56
C SER A 114 10.44 -26.25 -0.57
N PHE A 115 9.53 -26.18 -1.54
CA PHE A 115 8.64 -25.03 -1.74
C PHE A 115 7.21 -25.34 -1.30
N LYS A 116 6.49 -24.31 -0.86
CA LYS A 116 5.08 -24.34 -0.49
C LYS A 116 4.38 -23.17 -1.18
N GLU A 117 3.18 -23.38 -1.71
CA GLU A 117 2.34 -22.26 -2.16
C GLU A 117 1.85 -21.46 -0.96
N SER A 118 1.98 -20.15 -1.04
CA SER A 118 1.47 -19.22 -0.04
C SER A 118 0.90 -17.99 -0.73
N SER A 119 -0.15 -17.43 -0.13
CA SER A 119 -0.80 -16.22 -0.58
C SER A 119 -0.90 -15.20 0.56
N LEU A 120 -0.89 -13.93 0.20
CA LEU A 120 -1.11 -12.83 1.12
C LEU A 120 -1.88 -11.72 0.42
N ASN A 121 -2.93 -11.23 1.07
CA ASN A 121 -3.69 -10.09 0.55
C ASN A 121 -2.85 -8.82 0.72
N VAL A 122 -2.45 -8.22 -0.40
CA VAL A 122 -1.62 -7.02 -0.38
C VAL A 122 -2.43 -5.79 0.07
N ASP A 123 -3.75 -5.81 -0.14
CA ASP A 123 -4.64 -4.73 0.30
C ASP A 123 -4.74 -4.63 1.82
N ASP A 124 -4.45 -5.71 2.56
CA ASP A 124 -4.47 -5.70 4.03
C ASP A 124 -3.25 -4.99 4.65
N ILE A 125 -2.21 -4.69 3.85
CA ILE A 125 -0.91 -4.20 4.34
C ILE A 125 -0.39 -2.96 3.61
N VAL A 126 -0.83 -2.74 2.37
CA VAL A 126 -0.50 -1.56 1.59
C VAL A 126 -1.70 -0.64 1.57
N TYR A 127 -1.47 0.65 1.79
CA TYR A 127 -2.51 1.67 1.84
C TYR A 127 -2.17 2.88 0.97
N ASN A 128 -3.19 3.67 0.65
CA ASN A 128 -3.04 4.91 -0.13
C ASN A 128 -2.71 6.10 0.79
N TRP A 129 -1.42 6.36 0.98
CA TRP A 129 -0.96 7.53 1.70
C TRP A 129 -0.91 8.75 0.78
N ASN A 130 -2.07 9.38 0.57
CA ASN A 130 -2.22 10.62 -0.19
C ASN A 130 -1.59 10.56 -1.60
N GLY A 131 -1.83 9.47 -2.34
CA GLY A 131 -1.27 9.23 -3.67
C GLY A 131 -0.04 8.32 -3.68
N TYR A 132 0.59 8.05 -2.54
CA TYR A 132 1.65 7.04 -2.44
C TYR A 132 1.08 5.69 -2.00
N LEU A 133 1.60 4.62 -2.60
CA LEU A 133 1.56 3.31 -1.92
C LEU A 133 2.47 3.38 -0.70
N SER A 134 1.97 2.91 0.43
CA SER A 134 2.69 2.91 1.69
C SER A 134 2.43 1.62 2.45
N CYS A 135 3.43 1.17 3.19
CA CYS A 135 3.30 0.09 4.17
C CYS A 135 4.21 0.46 5.36
N HIS A 136 3.79 0.19 6.60
CA HIS A 136 4.60 0.48 7.79
C HIS A 136 5.15 1.92 7.89
N GLY A 137 4.43 2.92 7.37
CA GLY A 137 4.87 4.32 7.35
C GLY A 137 6.01 4.62 6.36
N GLN A 138 6.26 3.71 5.43
CA GLN A 138 7.32 3.81 4.42
C GLN A 138 6.73 4.03 3.03
N ILE A 139 7.37 4.90 2.26
CA ILE A 139 7.04 5.15 0.85
C ILE A 139 8.29 4.96 -0.01
N SER A 140 8.07 4.73 -1.31
CA SER A 140 9.17 4.67 -2.26
C SER A 140 9.76 6.06 -2.57
N ASN A 141 11.09 6.12 -2.73
CA ASN A 141 11.76 7.26 -3.35
C ASN A 141 11.48 7.40 -4.86
N CYS A 142 10.80 6.41 -5.44
CA CYS A 142 10.62 6.30 -6.87
C CYS A 142 9.38 7.07 -7.33
N TYR A 143 9.54 7.86 -8.40
CA TYR A 143 8.51 8.82 -8.85
C TYR A 143 7.96 9.67 -7.69
N PRO A 144 8.84 10.40 -6.97
CA PRO A 144 8.39 11.18 -5.83
C PRO A 144 7.39 12.22 -6.30
N MET A 145 6.15 12.09 -5.84
CA MET A 145 5.08 13.01 -6.12
C MET A 145 5.41 14.39 -5.57
N ARG A 146 5.21 15.40 -6.41
CA ARG A 146 5.15 16.79 -5.99
C ARG A 146 3.68 17.20 -5.95
N TRP A 147 3.17 17.48 -4.76
CA TRP A 147 1.85 18.06 -4.58
C TRP A 147 1.82 19.46 -5.22
N SER A 148 1.33 19.53 -6.47
CA SER A 148 1.37 20.75 -7.29
C SER A 148 0.64 21.94 -6.68
N CYS A 149 -0.36 21.66 -5.82
CA CYS A 149 -1.12 22.66 -5.07
C CYS A 149 -0.46 23.09 -3.74
N LYS A 150 0.71 22.55 -3.40
CA LYS A 150 1.43 22.85 -2.16
C LYS A 150 2.81 23.44 -2.45
N GLY A 151 3.37 24.09 -1.43
CA GLY A 151 4.75 24.59 -1.50
C GLY A 151 5.77 23.45 -1.57
N ALA A 152 6.98 23.77 -2.03
CA ALA A 152 8.10 22.84 -1.99
C ALA A 152 8.35 22.34 -0.55
N ASN A 153 8.75 21.07 -0.40
CA ASN A 153 9.01 20.40 0.89
C ASN A 153 7.78 20.21 1.81
N TRP A 154 6.57 20.43 1.30
CA TRP A 154 5.35 20.13 2.05
C TRP A 154 5.12 18.61 2.12
N TRP A 155 4.65 18.13 3.28
CA TRP A 155 4.26 16.75 3.51
C TRP A 155 2.89 16.66 4.18
N PRO A 156 2.06 15.66 3.86
CA PRO A 156 0.83 15.37 4.59
C PRO A 156 1.10 15.20 6.09
N GLY A 157 0.34 15.91 6.93
CA GLY A 157 0.52 15.87 8.38
C GLY A 157 1.77 16.57 8.91
N GLY A 158 2.58 17.21 8.06
CA GLY A 158 3.76 17.98 8.47
C GLY A 158 4.99 17.14 8.84
N TRP A 159 4.96 15.82 8.61
CA TRP A 159 6.08 14.92 8.85
C TRP A 159 6.48 14.19 7.57
N ARG A 160 7.78 13.95 7.42
CA ARG A 160 8.32 13.20 6.28
C ARG A 160 8.29 11.70 6.60
N PRO A 161 7.69 10.85 5.77
CA PRO A 161 7.70 9.41 5.97
C PRO A 161 9.10 8.83 5.76
N THR A 162 9.26 7.58 6.22
CA THR A 162 10.46 6.82 5.89
C THR A 162 10.47 6.60 4.39
N ILE A 163 11.57 6.98 3.74
CA ILE A 163 11.71 6.80 2.30
C ILE A 163 12.63 5.63 2.07
N VAL A 164 12.13 4.61 1.37
CA VAL A 164 12.91 3.43 0.96
C VAL A 164 13.31 3.54 -0.50
N ASP A 165 14.53 3.09 -0.79
CA ASP A 165 15.07 3.09 -2.14
C ASP A 165 14.43 1.98 -2.96
N THR A 166 13.74 2.33 -4.04
CA THR A 166 13.13 1.37 -4.96
C THR A 166 13.67 1.60 -6.38
N PRO A 167 13.99 0.54 -7.13
CA PRO A 167 14.40 0.67 -8.53
C PRO A 167 13.37 1.44 -9.38
N CYS A 168 13.84 2.45 -10.11
CA CYS A 168 13.00 3.34 -10.95
C CYS A 168 13.06 3.08 -12.45
N ASP A 169 13.61 1.96 -12.87
CA ASP A 169 13.82 1.56 -14.26
C ASP A 169 12.55 1.33 -15.09
N ILE A 170 11.36 1.57 -14.52
CA ILE A 170 10.05 1.56 -15.18
C ILE A 170 9.79 2.84 -15.97
N TRP A 171 10.58 3.07 -17.01
CA TRP A 171 10.22 4.12 -17.97
C TRP A 171 8.93 3.76 -18.73
N GLN A 172 8.63 2.48 -18.95
CA GLN A 172 7.47 2.04 -19.72
C GLN A 172 6.14 2.03 -18.93
N ALA A 173 6.13 1.58 -17.67
CA ALA A 173 4.88 1.51 -16.89
C ALA A 173 4.36 2.91 -16.43
N ALA A 174 5.27 3.84 -16.12
CA ALA A 174 4.91 5.20 -15.73
C ALA A 174 4.50 6.10 -16.91
N MET A 175 4.92 5.79 -18.14
CA MET A 175 4.64 6.58 -19.35
C MET A 175 3.45 6.07 -20.17
N MET A 176 2.93 4.89 -19.83
CA MET A 176 1.65 4.40 -20.33
C MET A 176 0.59 4.65 -19.26
N PRO A 177 -0.01 5.85 -19.15
CA PRO A 177 -1.41 5.82 -18.78
C PRO A 177 -2.04 4.91 -19.83
N PRO A 178 -2.80 3.87 -19.44
CA PRO A 178 -3.49 3.06 -20.44
C PRO A 178 -4.15 4.02 -21.42
N ALA A 179 -4.12 3.71 -22.72
CA ALA A 179 -4.64 4.62 -23.75
C ALA A 179 -6.12 5.04 -23.48
N ASN A 180 -6.79 4.32 -22.56
CA ASN A 180 -8.10 4.58 -21.97
C ASN A 180 -8.07 4.71 -20.43
N LEU A 181 -7.06 5.35 -19.81
CA LEU A 181 -7.13 5.68 -18.38
C LEU A 181 -8.29 6.65 -18.17
N THR A 182 -9.45 6.09 -17.85
CA THR A 182 -10.58 6.86 -17.36
C THR A 182 -10.18 7.33 -15.98
N LEU A 183 -10.25 8.62 -15.72
CA LEU A 183 -10.00 9.16 -14.39
C LEU A 183 -11.32 9.22 -13.64
N PRO A 184 -11.32 9.05 -12.31
CA PRO A 184 -12.50 9.33 -11.51
C PRO A 184 -12.97 10.78 -11.74
N PRO A 185 -14.29 11.05 -11.69
CA PRO A 185 -14.81 12.39 -11.91
C PRO A 185 -14.15 13.44 -11.00
N GLY A 186 -13.72 14.56 -11.58
CA GLY A 186 -13.08 15.65 -10.84
C GLY A 186 -11.59 15.48 -10.55
N LEU A 187 -10.96 14.36 -10.95
CA LEU A 187 -9.53 14.17 -10.82
C LEU A 187 -8.78 14.44 -12.14
N THR A 188 -7.55 14.92 -12.01
CA THR A 188 -6.63 15.17 -13.13
C THR A 188 -5.32 14.40 -12.96
N LEU A 189 -4.63 14.07 -14.05
CA LEU A 189 -3.33 13.41 -13.95
C LEU A 189 -2.29 14.37 -13.38
N SER A 190 -1.47 13.90 -12.45
CA SER A 190 -0.38 14.69 -11.88
C SER A 190 0.55 15.21 -12.97
N THR A 191 0.88 16.51 -12.90
CA THR A 191 1.65 17.23 -13.92
C THR A 191 3.06 16.67 -14.14
N ASP A 192 3.63 15.99 -13.13
CA ASP A 192 4.95 15.36 -13.23
C ASP A 192 4.95 14.14 -14.16
N LEU A 193 3.81 13.45 -14.30
CA LEU A 193 3.62 12.37 -15.26
C LEU A 193 3.42 12.93 -16.68
N VAL A 194 2.70 14.07 -16.78
CA VAL A 194 2.47 14.76 -18.05
C VAL A 194 3.77 15.30 -18.64
N ARG A 195 4.67 15.88 -17.84
CA ARG A 195 5.98 16.37 -18.33
C ARG A 195 6.88 15.25 -18.84
N ARG A 196 6.79 14.04 -18.28
CA ARG A 196 7.59 12.89 -18.74
C ARG A 196 7.12 12.35 -20.10
N LYS A 197 5.84 12.49 -20.47
CA LYS A 197 5.37 12.21 -21.85
C LYS A 197 6.04 13.09 -22.91
N GLY A 198 6.49 14.29 -22.56
CA GLY A 198 7.13 15.23 -23.48
C GLY A 198 8.63 14.98 -23.71
N VAL A 199 9.24 14.02 -23.02
CA VAL A 199 10.65 13.65 -23.17
C VAL A 199 10.76 12.29 -23.87
N ALA A 200 10.17 12.19 -25.06
CA ALA A 200 10.72 11.29 -26.06
C ALA A 200 12.07 11.89 -26.45
N ARG A 201 13.17 11.33 -25.92
CA ARG A 201 14.51 11.67 -26.39
C ARG A 201 14.57 11.35 -27.88
N ALA A 202 14.94 12.36 -28.68
CA ALA A 202 15.48 12.19 -30.01
C ALA A 202 16.78 11.35 -29.97
#